data_AF-A0A2X1REB0-F1
#
_entry.id   AF-A0A2X1REB0-F1
#
_cell.length_a   1.000
_cell.length_b   1.000
_cell.length_c   1.000
_cell.angle_alpha   90.00
_cell.angle_beta   90.00
_cell.angle_gamma   90.00
#
_symmetry.space_group_name_H-M   'P 1'
#
loop_
_entity.id
_entity.type
_entity.pdbx_description
1 polymer ?
#
loop_
_entity_poly.entity_id
_entity_poly.type
_entity_poly.pdbx_seq_one_letter_code
_entity_poly.pdbx_strand_id
1 'polypeptide(L)'
;MVSLVRNLEEFFARESCGWCTPCRDGLPWSVKILRALERGEGQPGDIETLEQLCRFLGPGKTFCAHAPGAVEPLQSAIKYFREEFEAGIKQQFSNTHAINGIQPNLLKTRW
;
A
#
# COMPACT_ATOMS: atom_id res chain seq x y z
N MET A 1 10.48 5.00 -7.00
CA MET A 1 10.26 3.55 -6.83
C MET A 1 8.81 3.15 -6.93
N VAL A 2 7.86 3.89 -6.34
CA VAL A 2 6.42 3.58 -6.42
C VAL A 2 5.93 3.36 -7.86
N SER A 3 6.27 4.25 -8.79
CA SER A 3 5.84 4.16 -10.21
C SER A 3 6.39 2.93 -10.95
N LEU A 4 7.62 2.53 -10.65
CA LEU A 4 8.26 1.33 -11.21
C LEU A 4 7.54 0.07 -10.77
N VAL A 5 7.34 -0.12 -9.46
CA VAL A 5 6.66 -1.31 -8.95
C VAL A 5 5.18 -1.33 -9.33
N ARG A 6 4.53 -0.16 -9.43
CA ARG A 6 3.16 -0.04 -9.95
C ARG A 6 3.05 -0.59 -11.38
N ASN A 7 4.00 -0.25 -12.25
CA ASN A 7 4.01 -0.74 -13.63
C ASN A 7 4.22 -2.27 -13.69
N LEU A 8 5.11 -2.79 -12.85
CA LEU A 8 5.35 -4.23 -12.73
C LEU A 8 4.10 -4.98 -12.24
N GLU A 9 3.53 -4.55 -11.12
CA GLU A 9 2.33 -5.14 -10.52
C GLU A 9 1.13 -5.07 -11.48
N GLU A 10 1.00 -3.99 -12.23
CA GLU A 10 -0.04 -3.85 -13.26
C GLU A 10 0.11 -4.86 -14.40
N PHE A 11 1.34 -5.13 -14.83
CA PHE A 11 1.62 -6.21 -15.78
C PHE A 11 1.23 -7.57 -15.19
N PHE A 12 1.70 -7.90 -13.98
CA PHE A 12 1.41 -9.19 -13.34
C PHE A 12 -0.08 -9.40 -13.06
N ALA A 13 -0.80 -8.34 -12.68
CA ALA A 13 -2.25 -8.39 -12.48
C ALA A 13 -2.99 -8.68 -13.80
N ARG A 14 -2.56 -8.07 -14.91
CA ARG A 14 -3.16 -8.28 -16.24
C ARG A 14 -2.86 -9.67 -16.81
N GLU A 15 -1.68 -10.21 -16.54
CA GLU A 15 -1.24 -11.53 -17.01
C GLU A 15 -1.60 -12.68 -16.05
N SER A 16 -2.29 -12.38 -14.95
CA SER A 16 -2.76 -13.42 -14.02
C SER A 16 -3.77 -14.34 -14.72
N CYS A 17 -3.55 -15.66 -14.62
CA CYS A 17 -4.50 -16.65 -15.12
C CYS A 17 -5.82 -16.72 -14.32
N GLY A 18 -5.89 -16.06 -13.16
CA GLY A 18 -7.11 -15.97 -12.33
C GLY A 18 -7.45 -17.20 -11.48
N TRP A 19 -6.61 -18.25 -11.47
CA TRP A 19 -6.92 -19.53 -10.81
C TRP A 19 -7.00 -19.43 -9.27
N CYS A 20 -5.96 -18.91 -8.61
CA CYS A 20 -5.92 -18.82 -7.16
C CYS A 20 -6.37 -17.43 -6.67
N THR A 21 -7.29 -17.41 -5.70
CA THR A 21 -7.83 -16.19 -5.06
C THR A 21 -6.78 -15.16 -4.66
N PRO A 22 -5.68 -15.50 -3.95
CA PRO A 22 -4.67 -14.50 -3.58
C PRO A 22 -4.03 -13.81 -4.79
N CYS A 23 -3.84 -14.52 -5.91
CA CYS A 23 -3.29 -13.94 -7.13
C CYS A 23 -4.33 -13.12 -7.91
N ARG A 24 -5.53 -13.66 -8.10
CA ARG A 24 -6.62 -13.02 -8.86
C ARG A 24 -7.08 -11.71 -8.21
N ASP A 25 -7.26 -11.73 -6.89
CA ASP A 25 -7.87 -10.62 -6.16
C ASP A 25 -6.80 -9.73 -5.48
N GLY A 26 -5.64 -10.31 -5.13
CA GLY A 26 -4.56 -9.59 -4.43
C GLY A 26 -3.70 -8.69 -5.32
N LEU A 27 -3.31 -9.14 -6.53
CA LEU A 27 -2.50 -8.32 -7.45
C LEU A 27 -3.24 -7.05 -7.91
N PRO A 28 -4.54 -7.07 -8.27
CA PRO A 28 -5.25 -5.83 -8.56
C PRO A 28 -5.34 -4.88 -7.35
N TRP A 29 -5.34 -5.42 -6.13
CA TRP A 29 -5.36 -4.61 -4.91
C TRP A 29 -4.03 -3.90 -4.67
N SER A 30 -2.88 -4.56 -4.91
CA SER A 30 -1.57 -3.91 -4.84
C SER A 30 -1.50 -2.74 -5.83
N VAL A 31 -1.95 -2.94 -7.07
CA VAL A 31 -2.01 -1.90 -8.10
C VAL A 31 -2.88 -0.72 -7.69
N LYS A 32 -4.04 -0.98 -7.07
CA LYS A 32 -4.95 0.08 -6.58
C LYS A 32 -4.25 0.98 -5.55
N ILE A 33 -3.57 0.38 -4.56
CA ILE A 33 -2.86 1.13 -3.53
C ILE A 33 -1.68 1.89 -4.15
N LEU A 34 -0.88 1.24 -4.99
CA LEU A 34 0.28 1.88 -5.62
C LEU A 34 -0.10 3.09 -6.48
N ARG A 35 -1.24 3.02 -7.19
CA ARG A 35 -1.81 4.17 -7.92
C ARG A 35 -2.23 5.31 -6.98
N ALA A 36 -2.78 5.00 -5.80
CA ALA A 36 -3.14 6.01 -4.82
C ALA A 36 -1.89 6.70 -4.26
N LEU A 37 -0.86 5.92 -3.90
CA LEU A 37 0.43 6.43 -3.43
C LEU A 37 1.11 7.32 -4.50
N GLU A 38 1.12 6.90 -5.76
CA GLU A 38 1.69 7.69 -6.87
C GLU A 38 0.97 9.05 -7.06
N ARG A 39 -0.33 9.12 -6.74
CA ARG A 39 -1.13 10.36 -6.82
C ARG A 39 -1.12 11.20 -5.54
N GLY A 40 -0.40 10.78 -4.49
CA GLY A 40 -0.45 11.44 -3.17
C GLY A 40 -1.80 11.27 -2.46
N GLU A 41 -2.57 10.26 -2.83
CA GLU A 41 -3.90 9.93 -2.29
C GLU A 41 -3.86 8.76 -1.30
N GLY A 42 -2.67 8.25 -0.98
CA GLY A 42 -2.48 7.12 -0.08
C GLY A 42 -3.04 7.41 1.32
N GLN A 43 -3.53 6.37 1.98
CA GLN A 43 -4.12 6.45 3.32
C GLN A 43 -3.18 5.86 4.38
N PRO A 44 -3.26 6.32 5.64
CA PRO A 44 -2.62 5.62 6.74
C PRO A 44 -3.06 4.14 6.76
N GLY A 45 -2.12 3.20 6.79
CA GLY A 45 -2.39 1.76 6.70
C GLY A 45 -2.16 1.13 5.33
N ASP A 46 -1.99 1.92 4.27
CA ASP A 46 -1.82 1.40 2.90
C ASP A 46 -0.49 0.63 2.74
N ILE A 47 0.60 1.11 3.35
CA ILE A 47 1.91 0.46 3.28
C ILE A 47 1.87 -0.89 4.02
N GLU A 48 1.24 -0.94 5.19
CA GLU A 48 1.03 -2.16 5.96
C GLU A 48 0.18 -3.17 5.19
N THR A 49 -0.82 -2.67 4.45
CA THR A 49 -1.65 -3.51 3.57
C THR A 49 -0.82 -4.09 2.41
N LEU A 50 0.07 -3.30 1.79
CA LEU A 50 1.00 -3.81 0.78
C LEU A 50 1.94 -4.88 1.37
N GLU A 51 2.49 -4.67 2.57
CA GLU A 51 3.33 -5.68 3.25
C GLU A 51 2.56 -6.96 3.60
N GLN A 52 1.28 -6.85 3.95
CA GLN A 52 0.40 -7.99 4.13
C GLN A 52 0.16 -8.74 2.81
N LEU A 53 -0.08 -8.02 1.72
CA LEU A 53 -0.21 -8.62 0.39
C LEU A 53 1.06 -9.38 0.00
N CYS A 54 2.26 -8.81 0.18
CA CYS A 54 3.50 -9.53 -0.09
C CYS A 54 3.59 -10.87 0.65
N ARG A 55 3.09 -10.93 1.90
CA ARG A 55 3.04 -12.19 2.67
C ARG A 55 1.99 -13.18 2.15
N PHE A 56 0.81 -12.70 1.73
CA PHE A 56 -0.26 -13.56 1.23
C PHE A 56 -0.04 -14.06 -0.20
N LEU A 57 0.72 -13.32 -1.00
CA LEU A 57 1.08 -13.70 -2.38
C LEU A 57 2.45 -14.41 -2.45
N GLY A 58 3.15 -14.55 -1.32
CA GLY A 58 4.45 -15.20 -1.24
C GLY A 58 4.42 -16.72 -1.48
N PRO A 59 5.60 -17.35 -1.54
CA PRO A 59 5.75 -18.78 -1.80
C PRO A 59 4.90 -19.67 -0.86
N GLY A 60 4.24 -20.68 -1.43
CA GLY A 60 3.40 -21.62 -0.68
C GLY A 60 2.00 -21.13 -0.35
N LYS A 61 1.61 -19.93 -0.80
CA LYS A 61 0.25 -19.39 -0.66
C LYS A 61 -0.52 -19.33 -1.99
N THR A 62 0.16 -19.52 -3.11
CA THR A 62 -0.40 -19.51 -4.47
C THR A 62 -0.15 -20.83 -5.18
N PHE A 63 -0.92 -21.10 -6.24
CA PHE A 63 -0.81 -22.35 -6.99
C PHE A 63 0.48 -22.44 -7.81
N CYS A 64 0.91 -21.33 -8.42
CA CYS A 64 2.15 -21.25 -9.20
C CYS A 64 3.03 -20.08 -8.72
N ALA A 65 4.22 -19.94 -9.31
CA ALA A 65 5.22 -18.93 -8.96
C ALA A 65 4.94 -17.52 -9.51
N HIS A 66 3.84 -17.29 -10.24
CA HIS A 66 3.51 -15.99 -10.82
C HIS A 66 3.34 -14.88 -9.78
N ALA A 67 2.46 -15.09 -8.79
CA ALA A 67 2.22 -14.12 -7.71
C ALA A 67 3.46 -13.90 -6.82
N PRO A 68 4.20 -14.95 -6.39
CA PRO A 68 5.46 -14.77 -5.67
C PRO A 68 6.48 -13.95 -6.45
N GLY A 69 6.61 -14.20 -7.76
CA GLY A 69 7.49 -13.42 -8.63
C GLY A 69 7.04 -11.96 -8.81
N ALA A 70 5.73 -11.70 -8.74
CA ALA A 70 5.18 -10.35 -8.82
C ALA A 70 5.50 -9.52 -7.58
N VAL A 71 5.33 -10.09 -6.38
CA VAL A 71 5.44 -9.35 -5.12
C VAL A 71 6.87 -9.25 -4.55
N GLU A 72 7.81 -10.06 -5.03
CA GLU A 72 9.21 -10.00 -4.58
C GLU A 72 9.86 -8.62 -4.86
N PRO A 73 9.74 -8.04 -6.07
CA PRO A 73 10.19 -6.67 -6.33
C PRO A 73 9.48 -5.62 -5.46
N LEU A 74 8.17 -5.77 -5.22
CA LEU A 74 7.40 -4.86 -4.38
C LEU A 74 7.89 -4.91 -2.91
N GLN A 75 8.09 -6.11 -2.36
CA GLN A 75 8.59 -6.30 -1.01
C GLN A 75 9.99 -5.67 -0.84
N SER A 76 10.88 -5.88 -1.81
CA SER A 76 12.20 -5.26 -1.83
C SER A 76 12.10 -3.74 -1.90
N ALA A 77 11.25 -3.21 -2.78
CA ALA A 77 11.07 -1.76 -2.93
C ALA A 77 10.57 -1.11 -1.63
N ILE A 78 9.58 -1.70 -0.94
CA ILE A 78 9.10 -1.19 0.35
C ILE A 78 10.21 -1.23 1.40
N LYS A 79 11.01 -2.30 1.43
CA LYS A 79 12.12 -2.45 2.41
C LYS A 79 13.20 -1.39 2.24
N TYR A 80 13.63 -1.12 1.01
CA TYR A 80 14.80 -0.26 0.75
C TYR A 80 14.44 1.20 0.43
N PHE A 81 13.22 1.46 -0.03
CA PHE A 81 12.77 2.78 -0.47
C PHE A 81 11.49 3.22 0.23
N ARG A 82 11.30 2.82 1.50
CA ARG A 82 10.07 3.06 2.27
C ARG A 82 9.66 4.53 2.26
N GLU A 83 10.61 5.44 2.40
CA GLU A 83 10.40 6.88 2.41
C GLU A 83 9.66 7.37 1.14
N GLU A 84 9.90 6.75 -0.02
CA GLU A 84 9.19 7.10 -1.25
C GLU A 84 7.71 6.67 -1.23
N PHE A 85 7.37 5.59 -0.52
CA PHE A 85 5.98 5.16 -0.34
C PHE A 85 5.27 6.06 0.68
N GLU A 86 5.97 6.41 1.77
CA GLU A 86 5.46 7.32 2.80
C GLU A 86 5.19 8.73 2.24
N ALA A 87 6.01 9.21 1.31
CA ALA A 87 5.78 10.46 0.59
C ALA A 87 4.46 10.49 -0.21
N GLY A 88 3.94 9.33 -0.60
CA GLY A 88 2.65 9.19 -1.30
C GLY A 88 1.42 9.19 -0.38
N ILE A 89 1.61 9.23 0.95
CA ILE A 89 0.53 9.25 1.92
C ILE A 89 -0.02 10.67 2.03
N LYS A 90 -1.33 10.81 1.89
CA LYS A 90 -2.04 12.08 2.03
C LYS A 90 -1.87 12.60 3.45
N GLN A 91 -1.28 13.78 3.58
CA GLN A 91 -1.18 14.43 4.88
C GLN A 91 -2.58 14.74 5.43
N GLN A 92 -2.85 14.29 6.66
CA GLN A 92 -4.06 14.68 7.35
C GLN A 92 -3.97 16.16 7.71
N PHE A 93 -4.86 16.95 7.12
CA PHE A 93 -5.05 18.33 7.54
C PHE A 93 -5.74 18.33 8.90
N SER A 94 -4.98 18.60 9.95
CA SER A 94 -5.51 18.77 11.30
C SER A 94 -5.93 20.23 11.50
N ASN A 95 -7.23 20.44 11.76
CA ASN A 95 -7.78 21.73 12.18
C ASN A 95 -7.59 22.00 13.68
N THR A 96 -6.80 21.19 14.38
CA THR A 96 -6.50 21.38 15.80
C THR A 96 -5.53 22.55 15.96
N HIS A 97 -6.04 23.76 15.81
CA HIS A 97 -5.34 24.95 16.27
C HIS A 97 -5.51 25.05 17.79
N ALA A 98 -4.41 25.33 18.50
CA ALA A 98 -4.48 25.68 19.91
C ALA A 98 -5.26 27.00 20.04
N ILE A 99 -6.53 26.90 20.40
CA ILE A 99 -7.34 28.08 20.74
C ILE A 99 -6.85 28.56 22.11
N ASN A 100 -6.28 29.77 22.17
CA ASN A 100 -5.86 30.38 23.43
C ASN A 100 -7.02 30.36 24.44
N GLY A 101 -6.82 29.67 25.56
CA GLY A 101 -7.79 29.57 26.66
C GLY A 101 -8.59 28.26 26.75
N ILE A 102 -8.47 27.33 25.81
CA ILE A 102 -9.07 25.99 25.94
C ILE A 102 -8.05 25.03 26.55
N GLN A 103 -8.44 24.33 27.61
CA GLN A 103 -7.58 23.33 28.24
C GLN A 103 -7.21 22.23 27.22
N PRO A 104 -5.92 21.85 27.11
CA PRO A 104 -5.46 20.88 26.10
C PRO A 104 -6.16 19.51 26.16
N ASN A 105 -6.70 19.15 27.33
CA ASN A 105 -7.43 17.91 27.56
C ASN A 105 -8.78 17.84 26.84
N LEU A 106 -9.42 18.98 26.54
CA LEU A 106 -10.71 19.06 25.84
C LEU A 106 -10.58 18.93 24.32
N LEU A 107 -9.37 19.10 23.77
CA LEU A 107 -9.10 18.90 22.34
C LEU A 107 -9.00 17.42 21.95
N LYS A 108 -8.72 16.53 22.92
CA LYS A 108 -8.62 15.08 22.68
C LYS A 108 -9.97 14.34 22.72
N THR A 109 -11.05 15.02 23.10
CA THR A 109 -12.37 14.40 23.36
C THR A 109 -13.42 14.71 22.29
N ARG A 110 -13.08 15.51 21.27
CA ARG A 110 -13.93 15.70 20.09
C ARG A 110 -13.19 15.08 18.91
N TRP A 111 -13.81 14.04 18.35
CA TRP A 111 -13.41 13.22 17.20
C TRP A 111 -12.48 12.05 17.54
#